data_AF-A0A8I0C9X2-F1
#
_entry.id   AF-A0A8I0C9X2-F1
#
_cell.length_a   1.000
_cell.length_b   1.000
_cell.length_c   1.000
_cell.angle_alpha   90.00
_cell.angle_beta   90.00
_cell.angle_gamma   90.00
#
_symmetry.space_group_name_H-M   'P 1'
#
loop_
_entity.id
_entity.type
_entity.pdbx_description
1 polymer ?
#
loop_
_entity_poly.entity_id
_entity_poly.type
_entity_poly.pdbx_seq_one_letter_code
_entity_poly.pdbx_strand_id
1 'polypeptide(L)'
;MIHVVTVENRAVYARELAQMFTQRAAFFIERLGWPLTCGPDGGEQDGHDDAEAIYFLVLDGAGEVCASCRARPFAGGDLMNGVAGVSAAASGRSWELSRIMLTPADQPWPPQVRPGELRLAVLEEAVERGVERVVGVVDGLHETALMRSGYRIRPLGPPLTLGGGRAATFEIDAGPEALDDLRRRLGLDRARRLRLPRVPGGGASPKEIEAFLQAARKLEPDQLTELRAALRRAADEEN
;
A
#
# COMPACT_ATOMS: atom_id res chain seq x y z
N MET A 1 1.61 -4.96 -10.25
CA MET A 1 1.12 -3.57 -10.24
C MET A 1 1.02 -3.16 -8.77
N ILE A 2 0.50 -1.97 -8.43
CA ILE A 2 0.14 -1.66 -7.05
C ILE A 2 -1.37 -1.80 -6.90
N HIS A 3 -1.83 -2.82 -6.19
CA HIS A 3 -3.24 -3.02 -5.91
C HIS A 3 -3.66 -2.08 -4.80
N VAL A 4 -4.70 -1.28 -5.05
CA VAL A 4 -5.28 -0.39 -4.04
C VAL A 4 -6.56 -1.03 -3.55
N VAL A 5 -6.53 -1.47 -2.30
CA VAL A 5 -7.59 -2.25 -1.66
C VAL A 5 -8.25 -1.38 -0.60
N THR A 6 -9.55 -1.22 -0.72
CA THR A 6 -10.40 -0.37 0.14
C THR A 6 -11.64 -1.16 0.58
N VAL A 7 -12.48 -0.58 1.43
CA VAL A 7 -13.73 -1.24 1.87
C VAL A 7 -14.63 -1.65 0.70
N GLU A 8 -14.60 -0.89 -0.41
CA GLU A 8 -15.43 -1.16 -1.59
C GLU A 8 -15.03 -2.45 -2.31
N ASN A 9 -13.75 -2.82 -2.32
CA ASN A 9 -13.25 -3.96 -3.10
C ASN A 9 -12.53 -5.04 -2.30
N ARG A 10 -12.33 -4.88 -0.98
CA ARG A 10 -11.58 -5.83 -0.14
C ARG A 10 -12.10 -7.26 -0.17
N ALA A 11 -13.39 -7.47 -0.47
CA ALA A 11 -13.96 -8.80 -0.66
C ALA A 11 -13.31 -9.58 -1.82
N VAL A 12 -12.87 -8.88 -2.88
CA VAL A 12 -12.15 -9.48 -4.02
C VAL A 12 -10.72 -9.90 -3.63
N TYR A 13 -10.18 -9.30 -2.58
CA TYR A 13 -8.82 -9.49 -2.09
C TYR A 13 -8.76 -10.30 -0.79
N ALA A 14 -9.81 -11.06 -0.45
CA ALA A 14 -9.90 -11.75 0.84
C ALA A 14 -8.69 -12.67 1.11
N ARG A 15 -8.22 -13.39 0.07
CA ARG A 15 -7.04 -14.25 0.15
C ARG A 15 -5.76 -13.45 0.38
N GLU A 16 -5.54 -12.41 -0.40
CA GLU A 16 -4.34 -11.57 -0.34
C GLU A 16 -4.27 -10.79 0.98
N LEU A 17 -5.40 -10.32 1.51
CA LEU A 17 -5.47 -9.68 2.83
C LEU A 17 -5.16 -10.67 3.95
N ALA A 18 -5.75 -11.88 3.92
CA ALA A 18 -5.43 -12.92 4.90
C ALA A 18 -3.93 -13.26 4.88
N GLN A 19 -3.34 -13.41 3.69
CA GLN A 19 -1.91 -13.61 3.55
C GLN A 19 -1.10 -12.46 4.16
N MET A 20 -1.45 -11.21 3.83
CA MET A 20 -0.77 -10.02 4.34
C MET A 20 -0.84 -9.93 5.88
N PHE A 21 -1.96 -10.27 6.51
CA PHE A 21 -2.07 -10.32 7.98
C PHE A 21 -1.21 -11.42 8.61
N THR A 22 -1.12 -12.60 7.99
CA THR A 22 -0.19 -13.66 8.42
C THR A 22 1.26 -13.20 8.32
N GLN A 23 1.63 -12.53 7.22
CA GLN A 23 2.97 -11.98 7.05
C GLN A 23 3.28 -10.91 8.11
N ARG A 24 2.30 -10.04 8.44
CA ARG A 24 2.42 -9.05 9.52
C ARG A 24 2.72 -9.71 10.87
N ALA A 25 2.04 -10.82 11.21
CA ALA A 25 2.33 -11.55 12.45
C ALA A 25 3.78 -12.07 12.47
N ALA A 26 4.21 -12.75 11.40
CA ALA A 26 5.58 -13.26 11.29
C ALA A 26 6.64 -12.13 11.39
N PHE A 27 6.35 -10.96 10.83
CA PHE A 27 7.32 -9.86 10.83
C PHE A 27 7.29 -9.04 12.14
N PHE A 28 6.14 -8.49 12.51
CA PHE A 28 6.05 -7.58 13.67
C PHE A 28 6.11 -8.33 15.00
N ILE A 29 5.48 -9.50 15.12
CA ILE A 29 5.45 -10.27 16.37
C ILE A 29 6.67 -11.17 16.46
N GLU A 30 6.85 -12.10 15.52
CA GLU A 30 7.89 -13.14 15.66
C GLU A 30 9.30 -12.58 15.44
N ARG A 31 9.50 -11.74 14.42
CA ARG A 31 10.83 -11.21 14.08
C ARG A 31 11.20 -9.94 14.86
N LEU A 32 10.30 -8.96 14.95
CA LEU A 32 10.58 -7.71 15.66
C LEU A 32 10.26 -7.77 17.16
N GLY A 33 9.54 -8.80 17.63
CA GLY A 33 9.22 -8.97 19.04
C GLY A 33 8.23 -7.93 19.58
N TRP A 34 7.45 -7.28 18.72
CA TRP A 34 6.48 -6.29 19.18
C TRP A 34 5.38 -6.98 19.98
N PRO A 35 4.89 -6.37 21.08
CA PRO A 35 3.85 -6.94 21.93
C PRO A 35 2.46 -6.75 21.31
N LEU A 36 2.27 -7.26 20.09
CA LEU A 36 0.99 -7.28 19.37
C LEU A 36 0.35 -8.67 19.51
N THR A 37 -0.95 -8.74 19.21
CA THR A 37 -1.74 -9.96 19.26
C THR A 37 -2.28 -10.32 17.89
N CYS A 38 -2.40 -11.62 17.61
CA CYS A 38 -3.11 -12.08 16.42
C CYS A 38 -4.62 -12.04 16.63
N GLY A 39 -5.35 -11.75 15.54
CA GLY A 39 -6.79 -11.95 15.48
C GLY A 39 -7.18 -13.43 15.44
N PRO A 40 -8.50 -13.74 15.39
CA PRO A 40 -9.02 -15.11 15.42
C PRO A 40 -8.46 -16.03 14.32
N ASP A 41 -8.13 -15.46 13.16
CA ASP A 41 -7.61 -16.19 11.99
C ASP A 41 -6.07 -16.33 11.99
N GLY A 42 -5.40 -15.97 13.09
CA GLY A 42 -3.96 -16.15 13.27
C GLY A 42 -3.06 -15.06 12.68
N GLY A 43 -3.62 -14.12 11.91
CA GLY A 43 -2.90 -12.94 11.39
C GLY A 43 -2.87 -11.76 12.37
N GLU A 44 -1.90 -10.85 12.21
CA GLU A 44 -1.84 -9.61 12.99
C GLU A 44 -2.81 -8.59 12.41
N GLN A 45 -3.85 -8.27 13.19
CA GLN A 45 -4.88 -7.28 12.89
C GLN A 45 -5.14 -6.44 14.15
N ASP A 46 -5.31 -5.14 13.97
CA ASP A 46 -5.66 -4.22 15.04
C ASP A 46 -7.00 -3.49 14.76
N GLY A 47 -7.44 -2.63 15.69
CA GLY A 47 -8.69 -1.88 15.54
C GLY A 47 -8.72 -0.88 14.37
N HIS A 48 -7.57 -0.65 13.73
CA HIS A 48 -7.43 0.26 12.58
C HIS A 48 -7.40 -0.49 11.25
N ASP A 49 -7.51 -1.83 11.26
CA ASP A 49 -7.83 -2.65 10.09
C ASP A 49 -9.34 -2.63 9.78
N ASP A 50 -9.90 -1.42 9.73
CA ASP A 50 -11.34 -1.15 9.66
C ASP A 50 -11.80 -0.76 8.25
N ALA A 51 -12.95 -0.08 8.15
CA ALA A 51 -13.50 0.38 6.88
C ALA A 51 -12.76 1.58 6.28
N GLU A 52 -11.98 2.33 7.09
CA GLU A 52 -11.20 3.48 6.61
C GLU A 52 -9.80 3.09 6.13
N ALA A 53 -9.36 1.85 6.41
CA ALA A 53 -8.09 1.33 5.98
C ALA A 53 -8.01 1.18 4.44
N ILE A 54 -6.92 1.69 3.88
CA ILE A 54 -6.52 1.51 2.48
C ILE A 54 -5.23 0.70 2.49
N TYR A 55 -5.26 -0.49 1.89
CA TYR A 55 -4.08 -1.32 1.72
C TYR A 55 -3.51 -1.14 0.32
N PHE A 56 -2.19 -1.05 0.25
CA PHE A 56 -1.45 -1.09 -1.00
C PHE A 56 -0.71 -2.40 -1.05
N LEU A 57 -1.04 -3.26 -2.00
CA LEU A 57 -0.43 -4.58 -2.14
C LEU A 57 0.38 -4.67 -3.42
N VAL A 58 1.49 -5.39 -3.35
CA VAL A 58 2.27 -5.82 -4.50
C VAL A 58 2.22 -7.32 -4.57
N LEU A 59 1.79 -7.86 -5.72
CA LEU A 59 1.72 -9.29 -5.96
C LEU A 59 2.84 -9.74 -6.92
N ASP A 60 3.39 -10.92 -6.68
CA ASP A 60 4.26 -11.59 -7.66
C ASP A 60 3.47 -12.27 -8.80
N GLY A 61 4.19 -12.96 -9.68
CA GLY A 61 3.57 -13.74 -10.76
C GLY A 61 2.80 -14.98 -10.29
N ALA A 62 3.00 -15.43 -9.05
CA ALA A 62 2.21 -16.48 -8.42
C ALA A 62 0.93 -15.91 -7.77
N GLY A 63 0.84 -14.60 -7.57
CA GLY A 63 -0.26 -13.91 -6.90
C GLY A 63 -0.01 -13.72 -5.41
N GLU A 64 1.20 -13.98 -4.91
CA GLU A 64 1.55 -13.89 -3.50
C GLU A 64 1.92 -12.45 -3.14
N VAL A 65 1.55 -12.00 -1.94
CA VAL A 65 1.86 -10.65 -1.45
C VAL A 65 3.36 -10.54 -1.17
N CYS A 66 4.04 -9.66 -1.90
CA CYS A 66 5.47 -9.39 -1.76
C CYS A 66 5.79 -8.06 -1.08
N ALA A 67 4.85 -7.13 -1.07
CA ALA A 67 4.99 -5.89 -0.33
C ALA A 67 3.61 -5.39 0.05
N SER A 68 3.53 -4.75 1.20
CA SER A 68 2.29 -4.10 1.62
C SER A 68 2.55 -2.85 2.45
N CYS A 69 1.56 -1.95 2.48
CA CYS A 69 1.43 -0.95 3.53
C CYS A 69 -0.04 -0.60 3.74
N ARG A 70 -0.35 0.00 4.88
CA ARG A 70 -1.68 0.51 5.23
C ARG A 70 -1.64 2.02 5.37
N ALA A 71 -2.55 2.71 4.70
CA ALA A 71 -2.84 4.12 4.93
C ALA A 71 -4.27 4.29 5.48
N ARG A 72 -4.49 5.27 6.34
CA ARG A 72 -5.81 5.59 6.93
C ARG A 72 -5.89 7.08 7.27
N PRO A 73 -7.06 7.73 7.22
CA PRO A 73 -7.27 9.05 7.84
C PRO A 73 -6.75 9.11 9.28
N PHE A 74 -6.01 10.17 9.62
CA PHE A 74 -5.52 10.41 10.97
C PHE A 74 -6.65 10.93 11.85
N ALA A 75 -7.35 10.04 12.53
CA ALA A 75 -8.46 10.35 13.45
C ALA A 75 -8.10 10.01 14.90
N GLY A 76 -6.93 10.47 15.37
CA GLY A 76 -6.37 10.12 16.69
C GLY A 76 -5.16 9.18 16.64
N GLY A 77 -4.86 8.63 15.46
CA GLY A 77 -3.68 7.80 15.17
C GLY A 77 -3.72 6.41 15.79
N ASP A 78 -3.11 5.42 15.13
CA ASP A 78 -2.92 4.07 15.67
C ASP A 78 -1.61 4.04 16.45
N LEU A 79 -0.49 3.95 15.72
CA LEU A 79 0.85 3.89 16.29
C LEU A 79 1.32 5.26 16.81
N MET A 80 0.64 6.31 16.38
CA MET A 80 1.05 7.69 16.58
C MET A 80 0.26 8.41 17.67
N ASN A 81 -0.70 7.71 18.31
CA ASN A 81 -1.46 8.27 19.42
C ASN A 81 -0.55 8.55 20.63
N GLY A 82 -0.65 9.75 21.21
CA GLY A 82 0.15 10.16 22.37
C GLY A 82 1.63 10.47 22.07
N VAL A 83 2.06 10.39 20.81
CA VAL A 83 3.43 10.74 20.41
C VAL A 83 3.57 12.26 20.31
N ALA A 84 4.52 12.82 21.06
CA ALA A 84 4.76 14.26 21.12
C ALA A 84 5.08 14.84 19.72
N GLY A 85 4.45 15.97 19.37
CA GLY A 85 4.64 16.67 18.10
C GLY A 85 3.80 16.15 16.93
N VAL A 86 3.27 14.93 17.02
CA VAL A 86 2.45 14.32 15.96
C VAL A 86 1.11 15.03 15.79
N SER A 87 0.38 15.30 16.88
CA SER A 87 -0.97 15.87 16.76
C SER A 87 -0.99 17.20 16.01
N ALA A 88 0.09 17.98 16.08
CA ALA A 88 0.24 19.22 15.31
C ALA A 88 0.51 18.93 13.82
N ALA A 89 1.42 18.01 13.52
CA ALA A 89 1.75 17.59 12.15
C ALA A 89 0.56 16.92 11.43
N ALA A 90 -0.22 16.17 12.18
CA ALA A 90 -1.38 15.46 11.66
C ALA A 90 -2.66 16.31 11.67
N SER A 91 -2.58 17.60 12.04
CA SER A 91 -3.70 18.52 11.94
C SER A 91 -4.14 18.71 10.47
N GLY A 92 -5.45 18.76 10.24
CA GLY A 92 -6.03 18.90 8.90
C GLY A 92 -6.28 17.56 8.19
N ARG A 93 -6.21 17.55 6.85
CA ARG A 93 -6.44 16.35 6.04
C ARG A 93 -5.15 15.54 5.96
N SER A 94 -4.91 14.67 6.93
CA SER A 94 -3.71 13.85 7.00
C SER A 94 -4.03 12.36 7.04
N TRP A 95 -3.07 11.55 6.61
CA TRP A 95 -3.11 10.10 6.73
C TRP A 95 -2.03 9.60 7.68
N GLU A 96 -2.31 8.51 8.38
CA GLU A 96 -1.29 7.67 8.99
C GLU A 96 -0.90 6.55 8.03
N LEU A 97 0.41 6.40 7.77
CA LEU A 97 1.01 5.28 7.04
C LEU A 97 1.67 4.34 8.05
N SER A 98 1.24 3.08 8.02
CA SER A 98 1.66 2.06 8.97
C SER A 98 1.90 0.72 8.26
N ARG A 99 2.50 -0.23 8.98
CA ARG A 99 2.69 -1.62 8.55
C ARG A 99 3.37 -1.74 7.17
N ILE A 100 4.36 -0.89 6.91
CA ILE A 100 5.14 -0.95 5.66
C ILE A 100 6.00 -2.21 5.71
N MET A 101 5.79 -3.11 4.75
CA MET A 101 6.43 -4.42 4.71
C MET A 101 6.92 -4.80 3.32
N LEU A 102 8.06 -5.49 3.31
CA LEU A 102 8.55 -6.29 2.20
C LEU A 102 8.54 -7.75 2.63
N THR A 103 7.98 -8.63 1.81
CA THR A 103 7.84 -10.04 2.12
C THR A 103 8.33 -10.93 0.99
N PRO A 104 9.24 -11.89 1.28
CA PRO A 104 10.14 -11.91 2.44
C PRO A 104 11.04 -10.68 2.47
N ALA A 105 11.38 -10.16 3.66
CA ALA A 105 12.13 -8.91 3.82
C ALA A 105 13.54 -8.93 3.19
N ASP A 106 14.04 -10.12 2.85
CA ASP A 106 15.31 -10.44 2.23
C ASP A 106 15.21 -10.84 0.76
N GLN A 107 14.01 -10.89 0.17
CA GLN A 107 13.83 -11.18 -1.24
C GLN A 107 13.88 -9.92 -2.13
N PRO A 108 14.37 -10.05 -3.37
CA PRO A 108 14.30 -8.96 -4.34
C PRO A 108 12.84 -8.64 -4.65
N TRP A 109 12.59 -7.38 -5.00
CA TRP A 109 11.29 -6.96 -5.50
C TRP A 109 10.91 -7.77 -6.76
N PRO A 110 9.61 -8.05 -6.98
CA PRO A 110 9.17 -8.70 -8.20
C PRO A 110 9.65 -7.90 -9.43
N PRO A 111 10.20 -8.56 -10.47
CA PRO A 111 10.84 -7.88 -11.60
C PRO A 111 9.89 -6.92 -12.33
N GLN A 112 8.59 -7.19 -12.24
CA GLN A 112 7.54 -6.37 -12.83
C GLN A 112 7.22 -5.08 -12.07
N VAL A 113 7.71 -4.87 -10.84
CA VAL A 113 7.39 -3.70 -10.00
C VAL A 113 8.67 -3.04 -9.49
N ARG A 114 8.85 -1.75 -9.80
CA ARG A 114 9.95 -0.97 -9.22
C ARG A 114 9.63 -0.61 -7.77
N PRO A 115 10.58 -0.66 -6.83
CA PRO A 115 10.37 -0.27 -5.43
C PRO A 115 9.78 1.14 -5.23
N GLY A 116 10.02 2.05 -6.18
CA GLY A 116 9.47 3.40 -6.18
C GLY A 116 7.97 3.45 -6.50
N GLU A 117 7.41 2.45 -7.17
CA GLU A 117 6.00 2.47 -7.58
C GLU A 117 5.04 2.36 -6.41
N LEU A 118 5.37 1.58 -5.38
CA LEU A 118 4.56 1.52 -4.16
C LEU A 118 4.51 2.90 -3.48
N ARG A 119 5.67 3.54 -3.37
CA ARG A 119 5.80 4.87 -2.76
C ARG A 119 5.01 5.93 -3.54
N LEU A 120 5.15 5.92 -4.86
CA LEU A 120 4.41 6.83 -5.73
C LEU A 120 2.90 6.56 -5.65
N ALA A 121 2.48 5.30 -5.61
CA ALA A 121 1.06 4.94 -5.49
C ALA A 121 0.44 5.49 -4.20
N VAL A 122 1.13 5.36 -3.06
CA VAL A 122 0.66 5.92 -1.78
C VAL A 122 0.46 7.43 -1.89
N LEU A 123 1.43 8.15 -2.46
CA LEU A 123 1.35 9.62 -2.57
C LEU A 123 0.31 10.08 -3.58
N GLU A 124 0.18 9.38 -4.71
CA GLU A 124 -0.87 9.66 -5.70
C GLU A 124 -2.27 9.46 -5.11
N GLU A 125 -2.50 8.37 -4.36
CA GLU A 125 -3.78 8.14 -3.66
C GLU A 125 -4.06 9.22 -2.62
N ALA A 126 -3.05 9.64 -1.87
CA ALA A 126 -3.19 10.69 -0.85
C ALA A 126 -3.59 12.02 -1.51
N VAL A 127 -2.84 12.46 -2.53
CA VAL A 127 -3.09 13.72 -3.26
C VAL A 127 -4.47 13.71 -3.93
N GLU A 128 -4.86 12.61 -4.58
CA GLU A 128 -6.18 12.48 -5.22
C GLU A 128 -7.35 12.61 -4.24
N ARG A 129 -7.13 12.24 -2.98
CA ARG A 129 -8.13 12.34 -1.90
C ARG A 129 -8.00 13.64 -1.10
N GLY A 130 -7.16 14.56 -1.56
CA GLY A 130 -6.97 15.87 -0.95
C GLY A 130 -6.19 15.84 0.37
N VAL A 131 -5.45 14.76 0.64
CA VAL A 131 -4.56 14.64 1.80
C VAL A 131 -3.37 15.59 1.61
N GLU A 132 -3.04 16.33 2.65
CA GLU A 132 -1.94 17.30 2.65
C GLU A 132 -0.65 16.71 3.24
N ARG A 133 -0.79 15.74 4.15
CA ARG A 133 0.34 15.18 4.91
C ARG A 133 0.11 13.70 5.17
N VAL A 134 1.19 12.91 5.07
CA VAL A 134 1.20 11.52 5.50
C VAL A 134 2.19 11.38 6.65
N VAL A 135 1.72 10.99 7.82
CA VAL A 135 2.54 10.78 9.01
C VAL A 135 2.71 9.30 9.30
N GLY A 136 3.74 8.91 10.04
CA GLY A 136 3.89 7.53 10.47
C GLY A 136 5.09 7.28 11.37
N VAL A 137 5.24 6.02 11.75
CA VAL A 137 6.42 5.51 12.45
C VAL A 137 7.17 4.55 11.53
N VAL A 138 8.48 4.64 11.55
CA VAL A 138 9.38 3.64 10.95
C VAL A 138 10.28 3.07 12.04
N ASP A 139 10.49 1.76 12.04
CA ASP A 139 11.46 1.15 12.94
C ASP A 139 12.89 1.57 12.54
N GLY A 140 13.82 1.49 13.50
CA GLY A 140 15.19 1.91 13.32
C GLY A 140 15.95 1.17 12.21
N LEU A 141 15.54 -0.05 11.82
CA LEU A 141 16.19 -0.81 10.74
C LEU A 141 15.87 -0.20 9.38
N HIS A 142 14.68 0.37 9.22
CA HIS A 142 14.20 0.94 7.95
C HIS A 142 14.26 2.47 7.87
N GLU A 143 14.62 3.16 8.96
CA GLU A 143 14.72 4.63 9.02
C GLU A 143 15.58 5.21 7.87
N THR A 144 16.75 4.64 7.62
CA THR A 144 17.64 5.10 6.53
C THR A 144 17.04 4.88 5.15
N ALA A 145 16.38 3.74 4.93
CA ALA A 145 15.73 3.44 3.65
C ALA A 145 14.57 4.40 3.38
N LEU A 146 13.79 4.75 4.41
CA LEU A 146 12.74 5.76 4.32
C LEU A 146 13.31 7.13 3.97
N MET A 147 14.37 7.60 4.64
CA MET A 147 14.97 8.91 4.34
C MET A 147 15.55 9.00 2.92
N ARG A 148 15.94 7.86 2.34
CA ARG A 148 16.43 7.75 0.95
C ARG A 148 15.33 7.45 -0.08
N SER A 149 14.07 7.41 0.34
CA SER A 149 12.93 7.05 -0.50
C SER A 149 12.60 8.06 -1.59
N GLY A 150 13.18 9.27 -1.54
CA GLY A 150 12.84 10.36 -2.45
C GLY A 150 11.59 11.14 -2.07
N TYR A 151 10.83 10.69 -1.06
CA TYR A 151 9.80 11.53 -0.45
C TYR A 151 10.41 12.80 0.15
N ARG A 152 9.63 13.89 0.15
CA ARG A 152 9.91 15.06 0.98
C ARG A 152 9.53 14.73 2.42
N ILE A 153 10.51 14.27 3.20
CA ILE A 153 10.31 13.79 4.58
C ILE A 153 10.86 14.81 5.57
N ARG A 154 10.11 15.00 6.66
CA ARG A 154 10.54 15.72 7.86
C ARG A 154 10.36 14.83 9.10
N PRO A 155 11.40 14.65 9.94
CA PRO A 155 11.22 14.02 11.25
C PRO A 155 10.30 14.85 12.14
N LEU A 156 9.42 14.20 12.90
CA LEU A 156 8.45 14.91 13.77
C LEU A 156 8.92 15.10 15.21
N GLY A 157 9.97 14.39 15.62
CA GLY A 157 10.52 14.48 16.96
C GLY A 157 11.77 13.62 17.13
N PRO A 158 12.30 13.54 18.36
CA PRO A 158 13.38 12.60 18.65
C PRO A 158 12.91 11.15 18.44
N PRO A 159 13.84 10.22 18.17
CA PRO A 159 13.56 8.80 18.14
C PRO A 159 12.89 8.34 19.44
N LEU A 160 11.95 7.41 19.33
CA LEU A 160 11.18 6.86 20.44
C LEU A 160 11.32 5.35 20.51
N THR A 161 10.79 4.75 21.58
CA THR A 161 10.71 3.29 21.70
C THR A 161 9.31 2.81 21.33
N LEU A 162 9.21 1.97 20.31
CA LEU A 162 7.98 1.31 19.89
C LEU A 162 8.22 -0.20 19.86
N GLY A 163 7.35 -0.97 20.53
CA GLY A 163 7.47 -2.43 20.58
C GLY A 163 8.80 -2.95 21.15
N GLY A 164 9.44 -2.20 22.05
CA GLY A 164 10.74 -2.54 22.63
C GLY A 164 11.96 -2.17 21.78
N GLY A 165 11.76 -1.66 20.56
CA GLY A 165 12.83 -1.23 19.66
C GLY A 165 12.85 0.28 19.43
N ARG A 166 13.97 0.80 18.91
CA ARG A 166 14.07 2.19 18.44
C ARG A 166 13.18 2.39 17.22
N ALA A 167 12.47 3.50 17.18
CA ALA A 167 11.65 3.94 16.05
C ALA A 167 11.77 5.46 15.84
N ALA A 168 11.46 5.92 14.64
CA ALA A 168 11.46 7.33 14.26
C ALA A 168 10.12 7.72 13.67
N THR A 169 9.68 8.94 13.96
CA THR A 169 8.44 9.51 13.45
C THR A 169 8.72 10.43 12.28
N PHE A 170 7.84 10.39 11.29
CA PHE A 170 8.02 11.15 10.07
C PHE A 170 6.71 11.78 9.59
N GLU A 171 6.86 12.84 8.81
CA GLU A 171 5.85 13.47 7.97
C GLU A 171 6.36 13.48 6.54
N ILE A 172 5.50 13.11 5.60
CA ILE A 172 5.69 13.22 4.16
C ILE A 172 4.72 14.30 3.66
N ASP A 173 5.26 15.27 2.93
CA ASP A 173 4.45 16.25 2.20
C ASP A 173 3.65 15.56 1.10
N ALA A 174 2.32 15.70 1.12
CA ALA A 174 1.39 15.17 0.13
C ALA A 174 0.76 16.27 -0.74
N GLY A 175 1.44 17.41 -0.89
CA GLY A 175 1.08 18.43 -1.86
C GLY A 175 1.43 18.05 -3.31
N PRO A 176 0.80 18.69 -4.32
CA PRO A 176 1.09 18.45 -5.74
C PRO A 176 2.58 18.60 -6.11
N GLU A 177 3.27 19.59 -5.52
CA GLU A 177 4.70 19.78 -5.76
C GLU A 177 5.56 18.62 -5.25
N ALA A 178 5.22 18.07 -4.08
CA ALA A 178 5.92 16.92 -3.51
C ALA A 178 5.70 15.66 -4.37
N LEU A 179 4.50 15.52 -4.94
CA LEU A 179 4.20 14.44 -5.89
C LEU A 179 5.04 14.57 -7.16
N ASP A 180 5.12 15.76 -7.75
CA ASP A 180 5.91 15.98 -8.96
C ASP A 180 7.42 15.82 -8.71
N ASP A 181 7.91 16.24 -7.54
CA ASP A 181 9.28 15.96 -7.09
C ASP A 181 9.56 14.47 -7.01
N LEU A 182 8.63 13.70 -6.40
CA LEU A 182 8.78 12.25 -6.25
C LEU A 182 8.82 11.57 -7.62
N ARG A 183 7.93 11.97 -8.54
CA ARG A 183 7.92 11.49 -9.93
C ARG A 183 9.27 11.67 -10.62
N ARG A 184 9.84 12.88 -10.54
CA ARG A 184 11.16 13.20 -11.12
C ARG A 184 12.28 12.38 -10.48
N ARG A 185 12.31 12.28 -9.14
CA ARG A 185 13.34 11.51 -8.41
C ARG A 185 13.29 10.02 -8.71
N LEU A 186 12.10 9.47 -8.94
CA LEU A 186 11.91 8.05 -9.24
C LEU A 186 12.01 7.72 -10.73
N GLY A 187 12.02 8.71 -11.62
CA GLY A 187 11.88 8.48 -13.07
C GLY A 187 10.55 7.77 -13.40
N LEU A 188 9.48 8.21 -12.74
CA LEU A 188 8.13 7.65 -12.84
C LEU A 188 7.13 8.76 -13.09
N ASP A 189 6.44 8.77 -14.23
CA ASP A 189 5.37 9.74 -14.46
C ASP A 189 4.10 9.41 -13.64
N ARG A 190 3.82 8.11 -13.45
CA ARG A 190 2.68 7.64 -12.67
C ARG A 190 2.92 6.26 -12.08
N ALA A 191 2.29 5.97 -10.94
CA ALA A 191 2.27 4.61 -10.44
C ALA A 191 1.28 3.75 -11.25
N ARG A 192 1.60 2.45 -11.37
CA ARG A 192 0.70 1.47 -11.99
C ARG A 192 -0.29 0.97 -10.94
N ARG A 193 -1.23 1.82 -10.54
CA ARG A 193 -2.30 1.49 -9.59
C ARG A 193 -3.39 0.65 -10.26
N LEU A 194 -3.87 -0.37 -9.55
CA LEU A 194 -5.01 -1.21 -9.93
C LEU A 194 -6.08 -1.13 -8.84
N ARG A 195 -7.25 -0.60 -9.21
CA ARG A 195 -8.46 -0.60 -8.38
C ARG A 195 -9.47 -1.53 -9.05
N LEU A 196 -9.70 -2.70 -8.46
CA LEU A 196 -10.70 -3.63 -8.99
C LEU A 196 -12.09 -3.21 -8.50
N PRO A 197 -13.12 -3.21 -9.38
CA PRO A 197 -14.49 -3.01 -8.95
C PRO A 197 -14.96 -4.21 -8.13
N ARG A 198 -15.96 -4.00 -7.27
CA ARG A 198 -16.68 -5.10 -6.65
C ARG A 198 -17.50 -5.82 -7.72
N VAL A 199 -17.23 -7.10 -7.94
CA VAL A 199 -18.05 -7.96 -8.79
C VAL A 199 -18.76 -8.99 -7.89
N PRO A 200 -20.10 -8.93 -7.76
CA PRO A 200 -20.86 -9.96 -7.05
C PRO A 200 -20.74 -11.33 -7.75
N GLY A 201 -20.63 -12.42 -6.98
CA GLY A 201 -20.77 -13.78 -7.52
C GLY A 201 -19.48 -14.57 -7.75
N GLY A 202 -18.31 -14.03 -7.39
CA GLY A 202 -17.04 -14.66 -7.72
C GLY A 202 -16.67 -14.38 -9.18
N GLY A 203 -15.39 -14.15 -9.43
CA GLY A 203 -14.87 -13.77 -10.75
C GLY A 203 -13.36 -13.99 -10.78
N ALA A 204 -12.72 -13.51 -11.84
CA ALA A 204 -11.27 -13.57 -11.97
C ALA A 204 -10.57 -12.94 -10.74
N SER A 205 -9.63 -13.68 -10.18
CA SER A 205 -8.80 -13.27 -9.07
C SER A 205 -7.98 -12.02 -9.40
N PRO A 206 -7.51 -11.27 -8.38
CA PRO A 206 -6.63 -10.12 -8.60
C PRO A 206 -5.41 -10.44 -9.48
N LYS A 207 -4.85 -11.64 -9.32
CA LYS A 207 -3.75 -12.16 -10.13
C LYS A 207 -4.14 -12.32 -11.60
N GLU A 208 -5.27 -12.96 -11.89
CA GLU A 208 -5.73 -13.19 -13.26
C GLU A 208 -6.01 -11.87 -13.97
N ILE A 209 -6.64 -10.91 -13.28
CA ILE A 209 -6.86 -9.57 -13.83
C ILE A 209 -5.54 -8.84 -14.07
N GLU A 210 -4.59 -8.87 -13.12
CA GLU A 210 -3.29 -8.27 -13.35
C GLU A 210 -2.57 -8.91 -14.56
N ALA A 211 -2.55 -10.25 -14.65
CA ALA A 211 -1.91 -10.96 -15.75
C ALA A 211 -2.54 -10.57 -17.10
N PHE A 212 -3.87 -10.50 -17.16
CA PHE A 212 -4.60 -10.03 -18.34
C PHE A 212 -4.21 -8.60 -18.72
N LEU A 213 -4.22 -7.67 -17.76
CA LEU A 213 -3.86 -6.27 -18.01
C LEU A 213 -2.40 -6.10 -18.43
N GLN A 214 -1.49 -6.90 -17.87
CA GLN A 214 -0.08 -6.91 -18.28
C GLN A 214 0.09 -7.42 -19.72
N ALA A 215 -0.64 -8.47 -20.10
CA ALA A 215 -0.62 -8.99 -21.47
C ALA A 215 -1.21 -7.97 -22.45
N ALA A 216 -2.36 -7.39 -22.14
CA ALA A 216 -3.04 -6.39 -22.99
C ALA A 216 -2.17 -5.16 -23.25
N ARG A 217 -1.29 -4.77 -22.32
CA ARG A 217 -0.38 -3.62 -22.48
C ARG A 217 0.73 -3.81 -23.51
N LYS A 218 0.99 -5.05 -23.93
CA LYS A 218 1.98 -5.35 -24.97
C LYS A 218 1.38 -5.27 -26.38
N LEU A 219 0.07 -5.03 -26.47
CA LEU A 219 -0.66 -4.96 -27.73
C LEU A 219 -0.62 -3.55 -28.31
N GLU A 220 -0.55 -3.48 -29.64
CA GLU A 220 -0.68 -2.24 -30.40
C GLU A 220 -2.13 -1.71 -30.35
N PRO A 221 -2.36 -0.41 -30.65
CA PRO A 221 -3.70 0.20 -30.57
C PRO A 221 -4.80 -0.54 -31.34
N ASP A 222 -4.50 -1.07 -32.52
CA ASP A 222 -5.47 -1.82 -33.34
C ASP A 222 -5.82 -3.17 -32.70
N GLN A 223 -4.82 -3.88 -32.17
CA GLN A 223 -5.00 -5.15 -31.46
C GLN A 223 -5.82 -4.95 -30.16
N LEU A 224 -5.61 -3.84 -29.45
CA LEU A 224 -6.43 -3.47 -28.29
C LEU A 224 -7.89 -3.21 -28.67
N THR A 225 -8.12 -2.59 -29.83
CA THR A 225 -9.47 -2.34 -30.34
C THR A 225 -10.18 -3.64 -30.68
N GLU A 226 -9.48 -4.57 -31.33
CA GLU A 226 -9.99 -5.91 -31.64
C GLU A 226 -10.28 -6.72 -30.36
N LEU A 227 -9.35 -6.73 -29.38
CA LEU A 227 -9.54 -7.40 -28.10
C LEU A 227 -10.76 -6.86 -27.35
N ARG A 228 -10.95 -5.54 -27.32
CA ARG A 228 -12.14 -4.92 -26.72
C ARG A 228 -13.42 -5.37 -27.41
N ALA A 229 -13.43 -5.46 -28.73
CA ALA A 229 -14.58 -5.93 -29.48
C ALA A 229 -14.87 -7.42 -29.19
N ALA A 230 -13.83 -8.25 -29.09
CA ALA A 230 -13.97 -9.67 -28.74
C ALA A 230 -14.54 -9.87 -27.32
N LEU A 231 -14.03 -9.13 -26.33
CA LEU A 231 -14.53 -9.18 -24.95
C LEU A 231 -15.99 -8.74 -24.84
N ARG A 232 -16.40 -7.71 -25.60
CA ARG A 232 -17.81 -7.28 -25.64
C ARG A 232 -18.71 -8.37 -26.20
N ARG A 233 -18.35 -8.99 -27.32
CA ARG A 233 -19.10 -10.10 -27.90
C ARG A 233 -19.22 -11.27 -26.94
N ALA A 234 -18.12 -11.66 -26.29
CA ALA A 234 -18.14 -12.75 -25.31
C ALA A 234 -19.07 -12.45 -24.12
N ALA A 235 -19.09 -11.20 -23.64
CA ALA A 235 -19.99 -10.80 -22.56
C ALA A 235 -21.48 -10.75 -22.99
N ASP A 236 -21.76 -10.45 -24.26
CA ASP A 236 -23.12 -10.41 -24.80
C ASP A 236 -23.66 -11.82 -25.11
N GLU A 237 -22.79 -12.81 -25.38
CA GLU A 237 -23.16 -14.21 -25.63
C GLU A 237 -23.51 -15.01 -24.36
N GLU A 238 -23.12 -14.53 -23.18
CA GLU A 238 -23.39 -15.17 -21.87
C GLU A 238 -24.66 -14.62 -21.17
N ASN A 239 -25.40 -13.68 -21.78
CA ASN A 239 -26.70 -13.14 -21.32
C ASN A 239 -27.86 -13.61 -22.21
#